data_AF-A0A536XH96-F1
#
_entry.id   AF-A0A536XH96-F1
#
_cell.length_a   1.000
_cell.length_b   1.000
_cell.length_c   1.000
_cell.angle_alpha   90.00
_cell.angle_beta   90.00
_cell.angle_gamma   90.00
#
_symmetry.space_group_name_H-M   'P 1'
#
loop_
_entity.id
_entity.type
_entity.pdbx_description
1 polymer ?
#
loop_
_entity_poly.entity_id
_entity_poly.type
_entity_poly.pdbx_seq_one_letter_code
_entity_poly.pdbx_strand_id
1 'polypeptide(L)'
;SGFPAKPDGKPMVYRSAVKVGVIFENAKNKKRGKEFVQFMMQDENLIPYVEGALGRWYPVTKTGAARDFWTNDPHRKIVHNQFSAGTVPFEFTKNYKFTILNNENVWAKAINRIANDKWPAEKAVDEMIARIKQVAG
;
A
#
# COMPACT_ATOMS: atom_id res chain seq x y z
N SER A 1 -11.22 -10.61 -10.38
CA SER A 1 -10.01 -9.78 -10.20
C SER A 1 -9.52 -9.34 -11.56
N GLY A 2 -8.79 -8.21 -11.65
CA GLY A 2 -8.13 -7.81 -12.90
C GLY A 2 -6.84 -8.58 -13.20
N PHE A 3 -6.25 -9.26 -12.21
CA PHE A 3 -5.03 -10.06 -12.36
C PHE A 3 -5.35 -11.56 -12.49
N PRO A 4 -4.49 -12.31 -13.23
CA PRO A 4 -4.56 -13.77 -13.29
C PRO A 4 -4.30 -14.42 -11.93
N ALA A 5 -4.66 -15.70 -11.82
CA ALA A 5 -4.33 -16.51 -10.66
C ALA A 5 -2.81 -16.68 -10.52
N LYS A 6 -2.36 -16.95 -9.29
CA LYS A 6 -0.99 -17.38 -9.02
C LYS A 6 -0.70 -18.73 -9.71
N PRO A 7 0.57 -19.12 -9.87
CA PRO A 7 0.93 -20.45 -10.40
C PRO A 7 0.34 -21.63 -9.61
N ASP A 8 0.04 -21.44 -8.32
CA ASP A 8 -0.62 -22.43 -7.45
C ASP A 8 -2.15 -22.44 -7.56
N GLY A 9 -2.73 -21.69 -8.51
CA GLY A 9 -4.17 -21.57 -8.75
C GLY A 9 -4.90 -20.65 -7.76
N LYS A 10 -4.24 -20.14 -6.72
CA LYS A 10 -4.88 -19.26 -5.74
C LYS A 10 -5.01 -17.82 -6.28
N PRO A 11 -5.99 -17.03 -5.78
CA PRO A 11 -6.09 -15.62 -6.12
C PRO A 11 -4.82 -14.83 -5.75
N MET A 12 -4.50 -13.81 -6.56
CA MET A 12 -3.51 -12.81 -6.19
C MET A 12 -3.97 -12.02 -4.98
N VAL A 13 -3.05 -11.82 -4.03
CA VAL A 13 -3.29 -11.00 -2.83
C VAL A 13 -2.62 -9.66 -3.04
N TYR A 14 -3.38 -8.58 -2.89
CA TYR A 14 -2.90 -7.22 -3.16
C TYR A 14 -2.12 -6.67 -1.98
N ARG A 15 -1.07 -5.92 -2.28
CA ARG A 15 -0.41 -5.07 -1.29
C ARG A 15 -1.18 -3.77 -1.13
N SER A 16 -1.44 -3.36 0.10
CA SER A 16 -2.06 -2.07 0.40
C SER A 16 -1.07 -1.15 1.12
N ALA A 17 -1.04 0.11 0.69
CA ALA A 17 -0.35 1.18 1.39
C ALA A 17 -1.40 2.17 1.90
N VAL A 18 -1.23 2.61 3.14
CA VAL A 18 -2.09 3.61 3.77
C VAL A 18 -1.36 4.95 3.75
N LYS A 19 -2.04 6.01 3.29
CA LYS A 19 -1.54 7.38 3.45
C LYS A 19 -1.86 7.85 4.85
N VAL A 20 -0.83 8.30 5.57
CA VAL A 20 -0.91 8.66 6.99
C VAL A 20 -0.73 10.17 7.15
N GLY A 21 -1.64 10.81 7.88
CA GLY A 21 -1.44 12.17 8.38
C GLY A 21 -0.77 12.15 9.76
N VAL A 22 0.10 13.11 10.06
CA VAL A 22 0.81 13.19 11.34
C VAL A 22 0.72 14.59 11.93
N ILE A 23 0.70 14.66 13.27
CA ILE A 23 0.91 15.89 14.02
C ILE A 23 2.32 15.80 14.60
N PHE A 24 3.20 16.70 14.17
CA PHE A 24 4.59 16.67 14.62
C PHE A 24 4.72 17.02 16.11
N GLU A 25 5.68 16.36 16.79
CA GLU A 25 5.95 16.58 18.20
C GLU A 25 6.37 18.02 18.53
N ASN A 26 6.94 18.75 17.57
CA ASN A 26 7.33 20.15 17.75
C ASN A 26 6.33 21.13 17.11
N ALA A 27 5.11 20.71 16.81
CA ALA A 27 4.10 21.58 16.23
C ALA A 27 3.72 22.73 17.20
N LYS A 28 3.77 23.98 16.71
CA LYS A 28 3.45 25.18 17.49
C LYS A 28 2.03 25.18 18.09
N ASN A 29 1.08 24.50 17.44
CA ASN A 29 -0.31 24.42 17.90
C ASN A 29 -0.86 23.00 17.80
N LYS A 30 -0.38 22.10 18.68
CA LYS A 30 -0.82 20.69 18.74
C LYS A 30 -2.32 20.55 18.97
N LYS A 31 -2.91 21.39 19.82
CA LYS A 31 -4.35 21.35 20.14
C LYS A 31 -5.17 21.53 18.87
N ARG A 32 -4.92 22.59 18.10
CA ARG A 32 -5.64 22.82 16.84
C ARG A 32 -5.34 21.75 15.80
N GLY A 33 -4.12 21.22 15.77
CA GLY A 33 -3.79 20.07 14.90
C GLY A 33 -4.67 18.85 15.17
N LYS A 34 -4.89 18.51 16.45
CA LYS A 34 -5.78 17.41 16.84
C LYS A 34 -7.24 17.68 16.47
N GLU A 35 -7.73 18.90 16.71
CA GLU A 35 -9.08 19.33 16.32
C GLU A 35 -9.30 19.21 14.80
N PHE A 36 -8.31 19.63 14.00
CA PHE A 36 -8.37 19.51 12.55
C PHE A 36 -8.39 18.06 12.07
N VAL A 37 -7.52 17.20 12.61
CA VAL A 37 -7.52 15.79 12.27
C VAL A 37 -8.85 15.14 12.66
N GLN A 38 -9.38 15.44 13.84
CA GLN A 38 -10.68 14.95 14.26
C GLN A 38 -11.80 15.38 13.30
N PHE A 39 -11.83 16.66 12.91
CA PHE A 39 -12.76 17.17 11.91
C PHE A 39 -12.62 16.43 10.57
N MET A 40 -11.41 16.35 10.01
CA MET A 40 -11.17 15.72 8.71
C MET A 40 -11.51 14.22 8.69
N MET A 41 -11.41 13.53 9.83
CA MET A 41 -11.69 12.10 9.93
C MET A 41 -13.18 11.77 10.11
N GLN A 42 -14.05 12.78 10.27
CA GLN A 42 -15.51 12.58 10.21
C GLN A 42 -15.92 12.13 8.81
N ASP A 43 -16.85 11.19 8.71
CA ASP A 43 -17.27 10.62 7.42
C ASP A 43 -17.82 11.70 6.48
N GLU A 44 -18.53 12.71 7.01
CA GLU A 44 -19.08 13.82 6.22
C GLU A 44 -17.99 14.67 5.54
N ASN A 45 -16.76 14.64 6.07
CA ASN A 45 -15.61 15.35 5.52
C ASN A 45 -14.68 14.42 4.72
N LEU A 46 -14.42 13.22 5.22
CA LEU A 46 -13.48 12.27 4.62
C LEU A 46 -14.03 11.63 3.35
N ILE A 47 -15.30 11.21 3.34
CA ILE A 47 -15.91 10.54 2.18
C ILE A 47 -15.89 11.44 0.94
N PRO A 48 -16.38 12.70 0.97
CA PRO A 48 -16.36 13.54 -0.23
C PRO A 48 -14.93 13.89 -0.66
N TYR A 49 -13.97 14.00 0.28
CA TYR A 49 -12.56 14.18 -0.06
C TYR A 49 -12.00 12.98 -0.85
N VAL A 50 -12.28 11.76 -0.41
CA VAL A 50 -11.81 10.53 -1.06
C VAL A 50 -12.52 10.30 -2.40
N GLU A 51 -13.85 10.44 -2.44
CA GLU A 51 -14.64 10.31 -3.68
C GLU A 51 -14.26 11.40 -4.71
N GLY A 52 -13.95 12.62 -4.23
CA GLY A 52 -13.44 13.73 -5.04
C GLY A 52 -12.08 13.44 -5.69
N ALA A 53 -11.32 12.45 -5.20
CA ALA A 53 -10.11 11.96 -5.85
C ALA A 53 -10.39 10.99 -7.02
N LEU A 54 -11.67 10.77 -7.37
CA LEU A 54 -12.12 10.02 -8.55
C LEU A 54 -11.56 8.59 -8.64
N GLY A 55 -11.47 7.89 -7.51
CA GLY A 55 -10.98 6.52 -7.46
C GLY A 55 -9.47 6.36 -7.33
N ARG A 56 -8.69 7.45 -7.23
CA ARG A 56 -7.22 7.38 -7.00
C ARG A 56 -6.86 6.81 -5.62
N TRP A 57 -7.73 7.00 -4.63
CA TRP A 57 -7.56 6.49 -3.27
C TRP A 57 -8.77 5.68 -2.87
N TYR A 58 -8.57 4.51 -2.28
CA TYR A 58 -9.65 3.72 -1.72
C TYR A 58 -9.91 4.13 -0.24
N PRO A 59 -11.17 4.19 0.22
CA PRO A 59 -11.51 4.64 1.56
C PRO A 59 -10.94 3.71 2.64
N VAL A 60 -10.60 4.31 3.78
CA VAL A 60 -10.16 3.59 4.99
C VAL A 60 -11.32 3.29 5.96
N THR A 61 -12.50 3.87 5.72
CA THR A 61 -13.71 3.67 6.53
C THR A 61 -14.65 2.66 5.87
N LYS A 62 -15.34 1.86 6.68
CA LYS A 62 -16.32 0.86 6.18
C LYS A 62 -17.51 1.54 5.51
N THR A 63 -17.98 2.64 6.08
CA THR A 63 -19.06 3.48 5.57
C THR A 63 -18.72 4.05 4.19
N GLY A 64 -17.51 4.61 4.02
CA GLY A 64 -17.03 5.07 2.72
C GLY A 64 -16.89 3.94 1.69
N ALA A 65 -16.39 2.77 2.10
CA ALA A 65 -16.25 1.61 1.21
C ALA A 65 -17.60 1.01 0.76
N ALA A 66 -18.66 1.19 1.55
CA ALA A 66 -20.01 0.71 1.25
C ALA A 66 -20.81 1.64 0.32
N ARG A 67 -20.26 2.81 -0.05
CA ARG A 67 -20.92 3.77 -0.95
C ARG A 67 -21.03 3.22 -2.37
N ASP A 68 -22.17 3.48 -3.00
CA ASP A 68 -22.45 3.16 -4.42
C ASP A 68 -21.41 3.74 -5.40
N PHE A 69 -20.73 4.81 -5.02
CA PHE A 69 -19.59 5.36 -5.74
C PHE A 69 -18.57 4.27 -6.13
N TRP A 70 -18.33 3.28 -5.26
CA TRP A 70 -17.33 2.23 -5.47
C TRP A 70 -17.83 1.04 -6.31
N THR A 71 -19.13 0.89 -6.48
CA THR A 71 -19.74 -0.30 -7.11
C THR A 71 -20.43 0.01 -8.43
N ASN A 72 -20.83 1.26 -8.68
CA ASN A 72 -21.57 1.68 -9.88
C ASN A 72 -20.69 1.95 -11.12
N ASP A 73 -19.37 1.88 -10.99
CA ASP A 73 -18.43 1.99 -12.10
C ASP A 73 -17.57 0.73 -12.19
N PRO A 74 -17.36 0.17 -13.40
CA PRO A 74 -16.67 -1.10 -13.57
C PRO A 74 -15.21 -1.06 -13.10
N HIS A 75 -14.51 0.08 -13.22
CA HIS A 75 -13.12 0.20 -12.80
C HIS A 75 -13.01 0.30 -11.28
N ARG A 76 -13.82 1.14 -10.65
CA ARG A 76 -13.89 1.26 -9.19
C ARG A 76 -14.35 -0.04 -8.53
N LYS A 77 -15.31 -0.75 -9.14
CA LYS A 77 -15.80 -2.04 -8.64
C LYS A 77 -14.70 -3.10 -8.59
N ILE A 78 -13.76 -3.09 -9.55
CA ILE A 78 -12.59 -3.99 -9.50
C ILE A 78 -11.76 -3.70 -8.26
N VAL A 79 -11.44 -2.43 -7.99
CA VAL A 79 -10.65 -2.02 -6.81
C VAL A 79 -11.39 -2.35 -5.52
N HIS A 80 -12.69 -2.07 -5.44
CA HIS A 80 -13.54 -2.45 -4.31
C HIS A 80 -13.44 -3.96 -4.02
N ASN A 81 -13.58 -4.80 -5.04
CA ASN A 81 -13.47 -6.24 -4.89
C ASN A 81 -12.07 -6.69 -4.44
N GLN A 82 -11.00 -6.01 -4.89
CA GLN A 82 -9.63 -6.31 -4.48
C GLN A 82 -9.42 -6.03 -2.98
N PHE A 83 -9.89 -4.89 -2.48
CA PHE A 83 -9.77 -4.55 -1.07
C PHE A 83 -10.69 -5.42 -0.19
N SER A 84 -11.92 -5.69 -0.63
CA SER A 84 -12.89 -6.55 0.09
C SER A 84 -12.45 -8.01 0.16
N ALA A 85 -11.67 -8.51 -0.80
CA ALA A 85 -11.09 -9.85 -0.76
C ALA A 85 -9.90 -10.00 0.21
N GLY A 86 -9.41 -8.89 0.77
CA GLY A 86 -8.28 -8.86 1.69
C GLY A 86 -6.97 -8.42 1.04
N THR A 87 -6.17 -7.68 1.80
CA THR A 87 -4.87 -7.15 1.37
C THR A 87 -3.79 -7.49 2.40
N VAL A 88 -2.53 -7.43 1.98
CA VAL A 88 -1.37 -7.51 2.89
C VAL A 88 -0.66 -6.16 2.93
N PRO A 89 -0.20 -5.70 4.09
CA PRO A 89 0.59 -4.48 4.15
C PRO A 89 2.00 -4.70 3.60
N PHE A 90 2.68 -3.62 3.24
CA PHE A 90 4.10 -3.66 2.89
C PHE A 90 4.98 -3.99 4.10
N GLU A 91 6.16 -4.55 3.86
CA GLU A 91 7.11 -4.97 4.91
C GLU A 91 7.55 -3.80 5.81
N PHE A 92 7.61 -2.58 5.26
CA PHE A 92 7.97 -1.39 6.03
C PHE A 92 6.99 -1.07 7.16
N THR A 93 5.77 -1.62 7.14
CA THR A 93 4.83 -1.47 8.26
C THR A 93 5.19 -2.39 9.44
N LYS A 94 6.01 -3.41 9.22
CA LYS A 94 6.50 -4.35 10.25
C LYS A 94 7.92 -4.02 10.69
N ASN A 95 8.76 -3.56 9.76
CA ASN A 95 10.13 -3.15 10.03
C ASN A 95 10.49 -1.94 9.15
N TYR A 96 10.59 -0.76 9.76
CA TYR A 96 10.83 0.51 9.04
C TYR A 96 12.10 0.49 8.20
N LYS A 97 13.08 -0.37 8.51
CA LYS A 97 14.32 -0.48 7.75
C LYS A 97 14.10 -0.98 6.32
N PHE A 98 12.94 -1.58 6.02
CA PHE A 98 12.53 -1.87 4.65
C PHE A 98 12.30 -0.62 3.79
N THR A 99 12.18 0.58 4.37
CA THR A 99 12.21 1.83 3.60
C THR A 99 13.58 2.08 2.97
N ILE A 100 14.67 1.71 3.65
CA ILE A 100 16.04 1.77 3.12
C ILE A 100 16.17 0.80 1.95
N LEU A 101 15.69 -0.44 2.12
CA LEU A 101 15.70 -1.47 1.08
C LEU A 101 14.87 -1.09 -0.16
N ASN A 102 13.73 -0.42 0.04
CA ASN A 102 12.92 0.16 -1.03
C ASN A 102 13.72 1.23 -1.80
N ASN A 103 14.36 2.17 -1.09
CA ASN A 103 15.18 3.21 -1.71
C ASN A 103 16.38 2.62 -2.48
N GLU A 104 16.94 1.54 -1.97
CA GLU A 104 18.00 0.78 -2.64
C GLU A 104 17.49 -0.06 -3.83
N ASN A 105 16.18 -0.16 -4.03
CA ASN A 105 15.54 -0.93 -5.10
C ASN A 105 15.94 -2.40 -5.12
N VAL A 106 16.08 -3.06 -3.96
CA VAL A 106 16.63 -4.43 -3.89
C VAL A 106 15.83 -5.46 -4.70
N TRP A 107 14.49 -5.37 -4.74
CA TRP A 107 13.66 -6.25 -5.57
C TRP A 107 13.87 -6.01 -7.07
N ALA A 108 13.90 -4.75 -7.50
CA ALA A 108 14.11 -4.42 -8.91
C ALA A 108 15.52 -4.80 -9.36
N LYS A 109 16.53 -4.66 -8.49
CA LYS A 109 17.89 -5.15 -8.74
C LYS A 109 17.90 -6.66 -8.93
N ALA A 110 17.25 -7.43 -8.06
CA ALA A 110 17.14 -8.88 -8.23
C ALA A 110 16.48 -9.27 -9.56
N ILE A 111 15.37 -8.61 -9.91
CA ILE A 111 14.70 -8.83 -11.20
C ILE A 111 15.64 -8.46 -12.37
N ASN A 112 16.40 -7.37 -12.26
CA ASN A 112 17.36 -6.94 -13.27
C ASN A 112 18.52 -7.95 -13.44
N ARG A 113 19.04 -8.53 -12.35
CA ARG A 113 20.04 -9.62 -12.41
C ARG A 113 19.55 -10.80 -13.24
N ILE A 114 18.28 -11.16 -13.08
CA ILE A 114 17.68 -12.28 -13.82
C ILE A 114 17.42 -11.88 -15.28
N ALA A 115 16.71 -10.77 -15.48
CA ALA A 115 16.21 -10.38 -16.79
C ALA A 115 17.31 -9.90 -17.74
N ASN A 116 18.31 -9.16 -17.23
CA ASN A 116 19.36 -8.56 -18.03
C ASN A 116 20.68 -9.32 -17.89
N ASP A 117 21.16 -9.53 -16.66
CA ASP A 117 22.46 -10.18 -16.41
C ASP A 117 22.41 -11.70 -16.57
N LYS A 118 21.21 -12.27 -16.79
CA LYS A 118 20.97 -13.71 -16.98
C LYS A 118 21.46 -14.57 -15.82
N TRP A 119 21.49 -14.02 -14.60
CA TRP A 119 21.79 -14.81 -13.42
C TRP A 119 20.69 -15.85 -13.15
N PRO A 120 21.05 -17.03 -12.59
CA PRO A 120 20.08 -17.92 -11.98
C PRO A 120 19.24 -17.16 -10.94
N ALA A 121 17.94 -17.49 -10.86
CA ALA A 121 17.02 -16.82 -9.96
C ALA A 121 17.46 -16.96 -8.50
N GLU A 122 17.95 -18.15 -8.13
CA GLU A 122 18.48 -18.47 -6.80
C GLU A 122 19.59 -17.50 -6.41
N LYS A 123 20.58 -17.31 -7.30
CA LYS A 123 21.72 -16.42 -7.05
C LYS A 123 21.27 -14.95 -6.87
N ALA A 124 20.36 -14.47 -7.72
CA ALA A 124 19.85 -13.10 -7.63
C ALA A 124 19.04 -12.88 -6.33
N VAL A 125 18.26 -13.89 -5.93
CA VAL A 125 17.48 -13.86 -4.69
C VAL A 125 18.40 -13.96 -3.46
N ASP A 126 19.46 -14.75 -3.51
CA ASP A 126 20.46 -14.84 -2.44
C ASP A 126 21.17 -13.50 -2.21
N GLU A 127 21.57 -12.80 -3.29
CA GLU A 127 22.13 -11.44 -3.21
C GLU A 127 21.14 -10.48 -2.53
N MET A 128 19.87 -10.51 -2.95
CA MET A 128 18.81 -9.68 -2.36
C MET A 128 18.60 -10.01 -0.88
N ILE A 129 18.48 -11.29 -0.51
CA ILE A 129 18.25 -11.74 0.87
C ILE A 129 19.45 -11.37 1.75
N ALA A 130 20.68 -11.54 1.26
CA ALA A 130 21.88 -11.13 1.98
C ALA A 130 21.83 -9.63 2.31
N ARG A 131 21.40 -8.79 1.36
CA ARG A 131 21.22 -7.35 1.62
C ARG A 131 20.10 -7.06 2.62
N ILE A 132 18.98 -7.77 2.51
CA ILE A 132 17.85 -7.63 3.45
C ILE A 132 18.32 -7.95 4.87
N LYS A 133 19.06 -9.05 5.09
CA LYS A 133 19.58 -9.43 6.41
C LYS A 133 20.53 -8.38 6.99
N GLN A 134 21.43 -7.83 6.18
CA GLN A 134 22.34 -6.77 6.62
C GLN A 134 21.62 -5.52 7.13
N VAL A 135 20.51 -5.14 6.50
CA VAL A 135 19.77 -3.92 6.84
C VAL A 135 18.73 -4.18 7.91
N ALA A 136 17.91 -5.21 7.72
CA ALA A 136 16.68 -5.45 8.48
C ALA A 136 16.83 -6.44 9.63
N GLY A 137 17.90 -7.25 9.68
CA GLY A 137 18.09 -8.34 10.63
C GLY A 137 17.48 -9.64 10.13
#